data_AF-A0A920FZH4-F1
#
_entry.id   AF-A0A920FZH4-F1
#
_cell.length_a   1.000
_cell.length_b   1.000
_cell.length_c   1.000
_cell.angle_alpha   90.00
_cell.angle_beta   90.00
_cell.angle_gamma   90.00
#
_symmetry.space_group_name_H-M   'P 1'
#
loop_
_entity.id
_entity.type
_entity.pdbx_description
1 polymer ?
#
loop_
_entity_poly.entity_id
_entity_poly.type
_entity_poly.pdbx_seq_one_letter_code
_entity_poly.pdbx_strand_id
1 'polypeptide(L)' 'MTLITFVQVFTVCLLGAMSPGPSMAVVINNAIFKGRYNGILTSIGHGIGIAVYATFPVLRVGLIKKN' A
#
# COMPACT_ATOMS: atom_id res chain seq x y z
N MET A 1 2.24 8.70 22.59
CA MET A 1 3.02 7.93 21.61
C MET A 1 4.46 8.39 21.74
N THR A 2 5.41 7.52 22.11
CA THR A 2 6.83 7.89 22.20
C THR A 2 7.48 7.77 20.80
N LEU A 3 8.51 8.56 20.51
CA LEU A 3 9.20 8.52 19.21
C LEU A 3 9.65 7.09 18.82
N ILE A 4 10.08 6.31 19.80
CA ILE A 4 10.51 4.92 19.64
C ILE A 4 9.35 4.06 19.10
N THR A 5 8.16 4.14 19.72
CA THR A 5 6.98 3.39 19.25
C THR A 5 6.52 3.81 17.85
N PHE A 6 6.67 5.09 17.50
CA PHE A 6 6.36 5.56 16.14
C PHE A 6 7.31 4.94 15.11
N VAL A 7 8.62 4.96 15.38
CA VAL A 7 9.62 4.36 14.47
C VAL A 7 9.42 2.86 14.32
N GLN A 8 9.07 2.14 15.40
CA GLN A 8 8.78 0.70 15.35
C GLN A 8 7.56 0.38 14.48
N VAL A 9 6.45 1.11 14.67
CA VAL A 9 5.24 0.89 13.85
C VAL A 9 5.51 1.28 12.40
N PHE A 10 6.23 2.38 12.17
CA PHE A 10 6.61 2.82 10.83
C PHE A 10 7.44 1.77 10.10
N THR A 11 8.49 1.22 10.73
CA THR A 11 9.34 0.20 10.09
C THR A 11 8.59 -1.09 9.79
N VAL A 12 7.74 -1.56 10.70
CA VAL A 12 6.91 -2.76 10.47
C VAL A 12 5.94 -2.54 9.30
N CYS A 13 5.27 -1.40 9.22
CA CYS A 13 4.39 -1.07 8.10
C CYS A 13 5.15 -0.96 6.77
N LEU A 14 6.36 -0.39 6.79
CA LEU A 14 7.20 -0.25 5.61
C LEU A 14 7.66 -1.62 5.08
N LEU A 15 8.12 -2.49 5.98
CA LEU A 15 8.49 -3.87 5.63
C LEU A 15 7.30 -4.67 5.09
N GLY A 16 6.12 -4.49 5.68
CA GLY A 16 4.89 -5.10 5.18
C GLY A 16 4.52 -4.65 3.77
N ALA A 17 4.67 -3.36 3.47
CA ALA A 17 4.38 -2.80 2.14
C ALA A 17 5.39 -3.24 1.06
N MET A 18 6.63 -3.53 1.43
CA MET A 18 7.68 -3.99 0.52
C MET A 18 7.58 -5.47 0.15
N SER A 19 6.75 -6.26 0.83
CA SER A 19 6.61 -7.69 0.58
C SER A 19 6.02 -7.94 -0.82
N PRO A 20 6.72 -8.66 -1.71
CA PRO A 20 6.26 -8.89 -3.08
C PRO A 20 5.03 -9.80 -3.08
N GLY A 21 3.85 -9.19 -3.22
CA GLY A 21 2.57 -9.90 -3.29
C GLY A 21 2.17 -10.32 -4.71
N PRO A 22 1.08 -11.10 -4.86
CA PRO A 22 0.53 -11.51 -6.15
C PRO A 22 0.17 -10.33 -7.07
N SER A 23 -0.11 -9.16 -6.50
CA SER A 23 -0.32 -7.93 -7.28
C SER A 23 0.91 -7.49 -8.07
N MET A 24 2.11 -7.62 -7.50
CA MET A 24 3.35 -7.26 -8.20
C MET A 24 3.59 -8.18 -9.40
N ALA A 25 3.20 -9.46 -9.30
CA ALA A 25 3.24 -10.40 -10.41
C ALA A 25 2.34 -9.95 -11.57
N VAL A 26 1.16 -9.38 -11.29
CA VAL A 26 0.25 -8.84 -12.33
C VAL A 26 0.84 -7.59 -12.98
N VAL A 27 1.44 -6.69 -12.21
CA VAL A 27 2.12 -5.49 -12.76
C VAL A 27 3.27 -5.89 -13.67
N ILE A 28 4.10 -6.86 -13.25
CA ILE A 28 5.20 -7.40 -14.06
C ILE A 28 4.67 -8.07 -15.33
N ASN A 29 3.59 -8.85 -15.23
CA ASN A 29 2.96 -9.50 -16.38
C ASN A 29 2.45 -8.45 -17.39
N ASN A 30 1.75 -7.41 -16.93
CA ASN A 30 1.31 -6.32 -17.80
C ASN A 30 2.50 -5.52 -18.38
N ALA A 31 3.60 -5.36 -17.64
CA ALA A 31 4.79 -4.67 -18.12
C ALA A 31 5.54 -5.46 -19.21
N ILE A 32 5.65 -6.78 -19.06
CA ILE A 32 6.38 -7.66 -19.99
C ILE A 32 5.53 -8.03 -21.20
N PHE A 33 4.29 -8.50 -21.00
CA PHE A 33 3.45 -9.04 -22.06
C PHE A 33 2.61 -7.99 -22.78
N LYS A 34 2.20 -6.91 -22.08
CA LYS A 34 1.41 -5.82 -22.67
C LYS A 34 2.23 -4.55 -22.91
N GLY A 35 3.51 -4.54 -22.57
CA GLY A 35 4.41 -3.42 -22.75
C GLY A 35 4.51 -2.48 -21.54
N ARG A 36 5.59 -1.69 -21.52
CA ARG A 36 6.01 -0.89 -20.35
C ARG A 36 4.98 0.14 -19.90
N TYR A 37 4.28 0.77 -20.85
CA TYR A 37 3.25 1.77 -20.55
C TYR A 37 2.07 1.17 -19.76
N ASN A 38 1.63 -0.03 -20.13
CA ASN A 38 0.57 -0.75 -19.42
C ASN A 38 1.01 -1.14 -18.00
N GLY A 39 2.26 -1.55 -17.82
CA GLY A 39 2.84 -1.78 -16.49
C GLY A 39 2.79 -0.54 -15.59
N ILE A 40 3.16 0.62 -16.13
CA ILE A 40 3.14 1.90 -15.41
C ILE A 40 1.71 2.25 -14.99
N LEU A 41 0.76 2.24 -15.92
CA LEU A 41 -0.66 2.48 -15.64
C LEU A 41 -1.22 1.53 -14.58
N THR A 42 -0.89 0.24 -14.66
CA THR A 42 -1.34 -0.77 -13.68
C THR A 42 -0.78 -0.47 -12.29
N SER A 43 0.50 -0.12 -12.20
CA SER A 43 1.15 0.20 -10.92
C SER A 43 0.58 1.46 -10.27
N ILE A 44 0.29 2.49 -11.06
CA ILE A 44 -0.30 3.76 -10.57
C ILE A 44 -1.72 3.51 -10.07
N GLY A 45 -2.56 2.84 -10.88
CA GLY A 45 -3.93 2.52 -10.49
C GLY A 45 -3.98 1.66 -9.22
N HIS A 46 -3.09 0.68 -9.11
CA HIS A 46 -2.99 -0.17 -7.94
C HIS A 46 -2.52 0.60 -6.69
N GLY A 47 -1.50 1.46 -6.83
CA GLY A 47 -1.00 2.30 -5.74
C GLY A 47 -2.06 3.26 -5.20
N ILE A 48 -2.82 3.91 -6.09
CA ILE A 48 -3.94 4.79 -5.70
C ILE A 48 -5.04 3.98 -4.99
N GLY A 49 -5.39 2.80 -5.52
CA GLY A 49 -6.38 1.92 -4.91
C GLY A 49 -6.02 1.50 -3.49
N ILE A 50 -4.75 1.14 -3.25
CA ILE A 50 -4.26 0.82 -1.90
C ILE A 50 -4.28 2.04 -0.99
N ALA A 51 -3.87 3.21 -1.47
CA ALA A 51 -3.87 4.44 -0.66
C ALA A 51 -5.30 4.76 -0.18
N VAL A 52 -6.28 4.69 -1.07
CA VAL A 52 -7.70 4.86 -0.72
C VAL A 52 -8.13 3.78 0.27
N TYR A 53 -7.85 2.50 -0.01
CA TYR A 53 -8.20 1.40 0.89
C TYR A 53 -7.61 1.57 2.30
N ALA A 54 -6.34 1.99 2.43
CA ALA A 54 -5.65 2.16 3.71
C ALA A 54 -6.18 3.35 4.54
N THR A 55 -6.75 4.38 3.91
CA THR A 55 -7.33 5.52 4.64
C THR A 55 -8.58 5.17 5.41
N PHE A 56 -9.44 4.28 4.89
CA PHE A 56 -10.71 3.90 5.53
C PHE A 56 -10.53 3.27 6.93
N PRO A 57 -9.65 2.27 7.15
CA PRO A 57 -9.39 1.72 8.47
C PRO A 57 -8.84 2.74 9.46
N VAL A 58 -7.93 3.62 9.02
CA VAL A 58 -7.33 4.65 9.88
C VAL A 58 -8.39 5.67 10.32
N LEU A 59 -9.21 6.14 9.39
CA LEU A 59 -10.37 6.99 9.68
C LEU A 59 -11.32 6.28 10.65
N ARG A 60 -11.64 5.01 10.40
CA ARG A 60 -12.55 4.22 11.24
C ARG A 60 -12.05 4.04 12.66
N VAL A 61 -10.76 3.72 12.86
CA VAL A 61 -10.15 3.59 14.20
C VAL A 61 -10.13 4.95 14.91
N GLY A 62 -9.86 6.03 14.20
CA GLY A 62 -9.90 7.39 14.75
C GLY A 62 -11.31 7.81 15.21
N LEU A 63 -12.35 7.43 14.45
CA LEU A 63 -13.75 7.70 14.80
C LEU A 63 -14.23 6.85 15.98
N ILE A 64 -13.85 5.57 16.04
CA ILE A 64 -14.23 4.64 17.13
C ILE A 64 -13.63 5.06 18.48
N LYS A 65 -12.46 5.71 18.46
CA LYS A 65 -11.77 6.17 19.67
C LYS A 65 -12.31 7.48 20.26
N LYS A 66 -13.40 8.02 19.69
CA LYS A 66 -14.05 9.29 20.10
C LYS A 66 -15.22 9.08 21.07
N ASN A 67 -15.27 7.95 21.78
CA ASN A 67 -16.20 7.67 22.87
C ASN A 67 -15.45 6.93 23.99
#